data_AF-A0A931XBC4-F1
#
_entry.id   AF-A0A931XBC4-F1
#
_cell.length_a   1.000
_cell.length_b   1.000
_cell.length_c   1.000
_cell.angle_alpha   90.00
_cell.angle_beta   90.00
_cell.angle_gamma   90.00
#
_symmetry.space_group_name_H-M   'P 1'
#
loop_
_entity.id
_entity.type
_entity.pdbx_description
1 polymer ?
#
loop_
_entity_poly.entity_id
_entity_poly.type
_entity_poly.pdbx_seq_one_letter_code
_entity_poly.pdbx_strand_id
1 'polypeptide(L)'
;MMTTCLRSGSRALSGNGKLVATLWAWSTLGALAAGAATWRWLGAAFNDSPWADRLLDRFFLGLAAELVQYDRFSPMLALNGAVLGLAAVGLISNPLVAAGVLEVIVSRDDRPLLHRFFRGAGHFFGRFLRLLVISAVAAVVLVVAAAAITRPIATPLSESSWERASIAFGFGRFVVYGALVAFVMAVLEVARARVATAATETRGMLRAWLGAARVVLRHIGAVAGIYLALGVLLVAVLALYAALAGAIPTRAWAGIVAAIVLQQLFVMARAAIRIARAGATVSLVALTGARAEGPATVEPVPSAPSPANVT
;
A
#
# COMPACT_ATOMS: atom_id res chain seq x y z
N MET A 1 -21.98 1.13 -8.85
CA MET A 1 -20.62 1.72 -8.85
C MET A 1 -19.60 0.77 -8.24
N MET A 2 -19.74 0.37 -6.96
CA MET A 2 -18.80 -0.53 -6.28
C MET A 2 -18.56 -1.87 -7.02
N THR A 3 -19.64 -2.56 -7.41
CA THR A 3 -19.56 -3.84 -8.15
C THR A 3 -18.82 -3.70 -9.49
N THR A 4 -19.04 -2.60 -10.21
CA THR A 4 -18.34 -2.28 -11.46
C THR A 4 -16.84 -2.09 -11.22
N CYS A 5 -16.46 -1.36 -10.17
CA CYS A 5 -15.05 -1.17 -9.82
C CYS A 5 -14.37 -2.47 -9.41
N LEU A 6 -15.05 -3.32 -8.61
CA LEU A 6 -14.52 -4.64 -8.22
C LEU A 6 -14.35 -5.58 -9.42
N ARG A 7 -15.31 -5.60 -10.34
CA ARG A 7 -15.19 -6.35 -11.61
C ARG A 7 -14.06 -5.82 -12.48
N SER A 8 -13.82 -4.51 -12.49
CA SER A 8 -12.67 -3.92 -13.19
C SER A 8 -11.35 -4.34 -12.55
N GLY A 9 -11.26 -4.34 -11.21
CA GLY A 9 -10.11 -4.87 -10.49
C GLY A 9 -9.82 -6.34 -10.79
N SER A 10 -10.84 -7.18 -10.83
CA SER A 10 -10.72 -8.60 -11.21
C SER A 10 -10.26 -8.77 -12.66
N ARG A 11 -10.78 -7.98 -13.61
CA ARG A 11 -10.33 -7.99 -15.01
C ARG A 11 -8.89 -7.51 -15.15
N ALA A 12 -8.49 -6.49 -14.40
CA ALA A 12 -7.11 -6.01 -14.36
C ALA A 12 -6.16 -7.11 -13.87
N LEU A 13 -6.58 -7.95 -12.93
CA LEU A 13 -5.81 -9.11 -12.47
C LEU A 13 -5.72 -10.21 -13.54
N SER A 14 -6.86 -10.63 -14.12
CA SER A 14 -6.88 -11.73 -15.10
C SER A 14 -6.12 -11.40 -16.38
N GLY A 15 -6.10 -10.13 -16.79
CA GLY A 15 -5.36 -9.67 -17.97
C GLY A 15 -3.85 -9.49 -17.75
N ASN A 16 -3.37 -9.44 -16.51
CA ASN A 16 -2.00 -9.02 -16.20
C ASN A 16 -1.26 -9.99 -15.26
N GLY A 17 -1.34 -11.30 -15.52
CA GLY A 17 -0.58 -12.30 -14.73
C GLY A 17 0.93 -12.03 -14.69
N LYS A 18 1.51 -11.53 -15.78
CA LYS A 18 2.92 -11.10 -15.85
C LYS A 18 3.23 -9.95 -14.88
N LEU A 19 2.29 -9.04 -14.62
CA LEU A 19 2.47 -7.96 -13.65
C LEU A 19 2.53 -8.49 -12.21
N VAL A 20 1.73 -9.52 -11.89
CA VAL A 20 1.80 -10.21 -10.59
C VAL A 20 3.20 -10.79 -10.38
N ALA A 21 3.74 -11.46 -11.40
CA ALA A 21 5.09 -12.02 -11.36
C ALA A 21 6.17 -10.94 -11.20
N THR A 22 6.04 -9.79 -11.88
CA THR A 22 6.97 -8.66 -11.71
C THR A 22 6.93 -8.09 -10.28
N LEU A 23 5.74 -7.91 -9.71
CA LEU A 23 5.59 -7.44 -8.33
C LEU A 23 6.12 -8.45 -7.31
N TRP A 24 5.86 -9.73 -7.54
CA TRP A 24 6.42 -10.82 -6.74
C TRP A 24 7.95 -10.78 -6.78
N ALA A 25 8.55 -10.75 -7.97
CA ALA A 25 9.99 -10.70 -8.13
C ALA A 25 10.61 -9.47 -7.43
N TRP A 26 9.98 -8.29 -7.56
CA TRP A 26 10.43 -7.08 -6.86
C TRP A 26 10.40 -7.26 -5.33
N SER A 27 9.33 -7.83 -4.77
CA SER A 27 9.26 -8.09 -3.33
C SER A 27 10.23 -9.16 -2.86
N THR A 28 10.46 -10.20 -3.66
CA THR A 28 11.41 -11.27 -3.36
C THR A 28 12.83 -10.74 -3.39
N LEU A 29 13.20 -9.91 -4.37
CA LEU A 29 14.51 -9.25 -4.41
C LEU A 29 14.74 -8.37 -3.16
N GLY A 30 13.75 -7.58 -2.76
CA GLY A 30 13.83 -6.79 -1.53
C GLY A 30 13.99 -7.66 -0.28
N ALA A 31 13.25 -8.76 -0.20
CA ALA A 31 13.35 -9.72 0.90
C ALA A 31 14.68 -10.47 0.93
N LEU A 32 15.26 -10.81 -0.23
CA LEU A 32 16.58 -11.43 -0.33
C LEU A 32 17.68 -10.49 0.11
N ALA A 33 17.64 -9.21 -0.29
CA ALA A 33 18.58 -8.20 0.17
C ALA A 33 18.49 -8.01 1.70
N ALA A 34 17.27 -7.95 2.24
CA ALA A 34 17.02 -7.90 3.67
C ALA A 34 17.57 -9.14 4.39
N GLY A 35 17.21 -10.32 3.90
CA GLY A 35 17.60 -11.61 4.46
C GLY A 35 19.10 -11.81 4.44
N ALA A 36 19.80 -11.41 3.37
CA ALA A 36 21.25 -11.46 3.29
C ALA A 36 21.93 -10.52 4.31
N ALA A 37 21.41 -9.30 4.48
CA ALA A 37 21.92 -8.36 5.47
C ALA A 37 21.72 -8.90 6.90
N THR A 38 20.53 -9.43 7.19
CA THR A 38 20.20 -10.07 8.46
C THR A 38 21.07 -11.31 8.70
N TRP A 39 21.24 -12.16 7.69
CA TRP A 39 22.10 -13.35 7.77
C TRP A 39 23.56 -13.01 8.06
N ARG A 40 24.10 -11.98 7.39
CA ARG A 40 25.47 -11.51 7.65
C ARG A 40 25.64 -11.00 9.07
N TRP A 41 24.65 -10.28 9.60
CA TRP A 41 24.64 -9.84 10.98
C TRP A 41 24.53 -11.01 11.97
N LEU A 42 23.61 -11.95 11.74
CA LEU A 42 23.48 -13.16 12.54
C LEU A 42 24.79 -13.97 12.54
N GLY A 43 25.39 -14.21 11.36
CA GLY A 43 26.63 -14.97 11.25
C GLY A 43 27.77 -14.33 12.04
N ALA A 44 27.88 -13.00 12.01
CA ALA A 44 28.86 -12.28 12.83
C ALA A 44 28.57 -12.42 14.34
N ALA A 45 27.30 -12.33 14.74
CA ALA A 45 26.90 -12.45 16.14
C ALA A 45 27.05 -13.88 16.70
N PHE A 46 26.85 -14.90 15.87
CA PHE A 46 26.85 -16.31 16.29
C PHE A 46 28.18 -17.03 16.09
N ASN A 47 29.07 -16.57 15.21
CA ASN A 47 30.38 -17.22 15.00
C ASN A 47 31.22 -17.29 16.28
N ASP A 48 31.04 -16.36 17.20
CA ASP A 48 31.79 -16.31 18.46
C ASP A 48 31.01 -16.92 19.65
N SER A 49 29.78 -17.41 19.43
CA SER A 49 28.93 -17.94 20.49
C SER A 49 29.00 -19.47 20.58
N PRO A 50 29.46 -20.04 21.70
CA PRO A 50 29.49 -21.50 21.91
C PRO A 50 28.09 -22.14 22.01
N TRP A 51 27.03 -21.31 22.05
CA TRP A 51 25.64 -21.77 22.15
C TRP A 51 24.89 -21.78 20.82
N ALA A 52 25.53 -21.40 19.70
CA ALA A 52 24.89 -21.34 18.39
C ALA A 52 24.26 -22.68 17.97
N ASP A 53 24.89 -23.82 18.32
CA ASP A 53 24.35 -25.15 18.00
C ASP A 53 23.03 -25.46 18.72
N ARG A 54 22.77 -24.85 19.89
CA ARG A 54 21.52 -25.05 20.65
C ARG A 54 20.32 -24.32 20.05
N LEU A 55 20.54 -23.34 19.16
CA LEU A 55 19.45 -22.67 18.44
C LEU A 55 18.71 -23.60 17.48
N LEU A 56 19.39 -24.64 17.00
CA LEU A 56 18.79 -25.64 16.11
C LEU A 56 17.73 -26.48 16.84
N ASP A 57 17.86 -26.63 18.16
CA ASP A 57 16.90 -27.39 18.95
C ASP A 57 15.68 -26.57 19.33
N ARG A 58 15.85 -25.40 19.99
CA ARG A 58 14.76 -24.50 20.41
C ARG A 58 15.23 -23.05 20.52
N PHE A 59 14.35 -22.11 20.20
CA PHE A 59 14.58 -20.70 20.50
C PHE A 59 14.58 -20.48 22.02
N PHE A 60 15.74 -20.15 22.60
CA PHE A 60 15.90 -19.90 24.03
C PHE A 60 15.90 -18.40 24.33
N LEU A 61 14.99 -17.95 25.20
CA LEU A 61 14.93 -16.56 25.66
C LEU A 61 16.22 -16.13 26.39
N GLY A 62 16.92 -17.08 27.03
CA GLY A 62 18.22 -16.83 27.66
C GLY A 62 19.30 -16.41 26.67
N LEU A 63 19.31 -17.01 25.48
CA LEU A 63 20.23 -16.64 24.40
C LEU A 63 19.93 -15.24 23.85
N ALA A 64 18.64 -14.89 23.75
CA ALA A 64 18.23 -13.55 23.36
C ALA A 64 18.65 -12.50 24.40
N ALA A 65 18.57 -12.82 25.69
CA ALA A 65 19.07 -11.95 26.76
C ALA A 65 20.61 -11.83 26.74
N GLU A 66 21.33 -12.93 26.50
CA GLU A 66 22.79 -12.96 26.42
C GLU A 66 23.31 -12.13 25.22
N LEU A 67 22.68 -12.25 24.05
CA LEU A 67 22.97 -11.41 22.88
C LEU A 67 22.75 -9.91 23.14
N VAL A 68 21.77 -9.55 23.97
CA VAL A 68 21.52 -8.16 24.38
C VAL A 68 22.56 -7.65 25.36
N GLN A 69 23.20 -8.53 26.13
CA GLN A 69 24.07 -8.18 27.24
C GLN A 69 25.57 -8.21 26.88
N TYR A 70 25.99 -9.05 25.93
CA TYR A 70 27.41 -9.30 25.64
C TYR A 70 28.01 -8.41 24.54
N ASP A 71 27.21 -7.76 23.70
CA ASP A 71 27.72 -7.03 22.53
C ASP A 71 27.83 -5.51 22.75
N ARG A 72 28.98 -4.91 22.39
CA ARG A 72 29.24 -3.46 22.48
C ARG A 72 28.42 -2.65 21.46
N PHE A 73 27.86 -3.32 20.45
CA PHE A 73 26.81 -2.78 19.59
C PHE A 73 25.46 -3.21 20.14
N SER A 74 24.60 -2.25 20.54
CA SER A 74 23.24 -2.59 20.96
C SER A 74 22.54 -3.36 19.82
N PRO A 75 22.23 -4.66 19.97
CA PRO A 75 21.56 -5.43 18.92
C PRO A 75 20.19 -4.83 18.59
N MET A 76 19.58 -4.11 19.53
CA MET A 76 18.40 -3.29 19.26
C MET A 76 18.69 -2.16 18.27
N LEU A 77 19.84 -1.49 18.35
CA LEU A 77 20.22 -0.45 17.38
C LEU A 77 20.43 -1.03 15.98
N ALA A 78 21.10 -2.19 15.87
CA ALA A 78 21.30 -2.87 14.59
C ALA A 78 19.97 -3.34 13.99
N LEU A 79 19.09 -3.93 14.82
CA LEU A 79 17.75 -4.35 14.41
C LEU A 79 16.89 -3.16 14.01
N ASN A 80 16.86 -2.08 14.80
CA ASN A 80 16.14 -0.86 14.48
C ASN A 80 16.68 -0.22 13.20
N GLY A 81 18.01 -0.18 13.01
CA GLY A 81 18.64 0.28 11.78
C GLY A 81 18.23 -0.53 10.56
N ALA A 82 18.18 -1.87 10.68
CA ALA A 82 17.73 -2.75 9.61
C ALA A 82 16.25 -2.55 9.29
N VAL A 83 15.38 -2.47 10.31
CA VAL A 83 13.94 -2.21 10.14
C VAL A 83 13.69 -0.84 9.51
N LEU A 84 14.39 0.20 9.97
CA LEU A 84 14.30 1.55 9.40
C LEU A 84 14.84 1.60 7.97
N GLY A 85 15.95 0.91 7.68
CA GLY A 85 16.49 0.76 6.33
C GLY A 85 15.49 0.10 5.39
N LEU A 86 14.87 -1.00 5.82
CA LEU A 86 13.82 -1.68 5.06
C LEU A 86 12.57 -0.83 4.87
N ALA A 87 12.17 -0.11 5.92
CA ALA A 87 11.06 0.83 5.84
C ALA A 87 11.35 1.96 4.84
N ALA A 88 12.58 2.50 4.84
CA ALA A 88 13.00 3.54 3.90
C ALA A 88 13.04 3.03 2.45
N VAL A 89 13.64 1.86 2.20
CA VAL A 89 13.65 1.22 0.88
C VAL A 89 12.22 0.93 0.42
N GLY A 90 11.37 0.41 1.30
CA GLY A 90 9.95 0.15 1.02
C GLY A 90 9.18 1.43 0.71
N LEU A 91 9.45 2.52 1.45
CA LEU A 91 8.82 3.82 1.26
C LEU A 91 9.18 4.44 -0.10
N ILE A 92 10.45 4.34 -0.51
CA ILE A 92 10.95 4.82 -1.81
C ILE A 92 10.49 3.91 -2.96
N SER A 93 10.44 2.61 -2.73
CA SER A 93 9.95 1.63 -3.72
C SER A 93 8.45 1.76 -3.97
N ASN A 94 7.68 2.21 -2.98
CA ASN A 94 6.23 2.33 -3.08
C ASN A 94 5.74 3.21 -4.26
N PRO A 95 6.19 4.47 -4.42
CA PRO A 95 5.79 5.30 -5.56
C PRO A 95 6.28 4.72 -6.89
N LEU A 96 7.49 4.15 -6.94
CA LEU A 96 8.03 3.49 -8.14
C LEU A 96 7.12 2.35 -8.61
N VAL A 97 6.79 1.43 -7.70
CA VAL A 97 5.92 0.29 -8.00
C VAL A 97 4.50 0.75 -8.34
N ALA A 98 3.97 1.72 -7.62
CA ALA A 98 2.63 2.26 -7.91
C ALA A 98 2.55 2.90 -9.30
N ALA A 99 3.59 3.62 -9.72
CA ALA A 99 3.72 4.24 -11.04
C ALA A 99 3.76 3.18 -12.15
N GLY A 100 4.61 2.16 -12.02
CA GLY A 100 4.69 1.08 -13.01
C GLY A 100 3.39 0.28 -13.13
N VAL A 101 2.73 -0.03 -12.00
CA VAL A 101 1.42 -0.72 -12.00
C VAL A 101 0.35 0.11 -12.69
N LEU A 102 0.25 1.41 -12.37
CA LEU A 102 -0.76 2.27 -12.97
C LEU A 102 -0.54 2.45 -14.47
N GLU A 103 0.70 2.62 -14.92
CA GLU A 103 1.03 2.70 -16.35
C GLU A 103 0.63 1.42 -17.10
N VAL A 104 0.89 0.24 -16.54
CA VAL A 104 0.50 -1.04 -17.16
C VAL A 104 -1.03 -1.18 -17.22
N ILE A 105 -1.76 -0.70 -16.21
CA ILE A 105 -3.23 -0.77 -16.18
C ILE A 105 -3.87 0.26 -17.12
N VAL A 106 -3.32 1.47 -17.21
CA VAL A 106 -3.91 2.59 -17.97
C VAL A 106 -3.52 2.56 -19.45
N SER A 107 -2.26 2.28 -19.77
CA SER A 107 -1.80 2.23 -21.16
C SER A 107 -2.34 0.98 -21.87
N ARG A 108 -2.65 1.11 -23.16
CA ARG A 108 -3.03 0.00 -24.06
C ARG A 108 -1.97 -0.30 -25.10
N ASP A 109 -0.72 0.13 -24.89
CA ASP A 109 0.38 -0.07 -25.83
C ASP A 109 0.76 -1.56 -25.94
N ASP A 110 1.07 -2.02 -27.16
CA ASP A 110 1.58 -3.38 -27.48
C ASP A 110 3.02 -3.63 -27.04
N ARG A 111 3.66 -2.65 -26.39
CA ARG A 111 5.06 -2.77 -25.94
C ARG A 111 5.22 -3.82 -24.82
N PRO A 112 6.41 -4.43 -24.67
CA PRO A 112 6.68 -5.39 -23.60
C PRO A 112 6.36 -4.84 -22.21
N LEU A 113 5.82 -5.68 -21.33
CA LEU A 113 5.37 -5.28 -19.99
C LEU A 113 6.45 -4.61 -19.16
N LEU A 114 7.68 -5.15 -19.17
CA LEU A 114 8.79 -4.57 -18.40
C LEU A 114 9.13 -3.16 -18.88
N HIS A 115 9.16 -2.93 -20.19
CA HIS A 115 9.39 -1.60 -20.73
C HIS A 115 8.29 -0.63 -20.29
N ARG A 116 7.03 -1.05 -20.35
CA ARG A 116 5.89 -0.23 -19.89
C ARG A 116 5.97 0.06 -18.38
N PHE A 117 6.26 -0.96 -17.58
CA PHE A 117 6.41 -0.83 -16.13
C PHE A 117 7.51 0.16 -15.76
N PHE A 118 8.72 0.02 -16.32
CA PHE A 118 9.84 0.90 -16.01
C PHE A 118 9.70 2.30 -16.62
N ARG A 119 9.07 2.42 -17.81
CA ARG A 119 8.70 3.72 -18.40
C ARG A 119 7.77 4.48 -17.45
N GLY A 120 6.70 3.81 -17.01
CA GLY A 120 5.75 4.38 -16.04
C GLY A 120 6.40 4.74 -14.72
N ALA A 121 7.21 3.82 -14.19
CA ALA A 121 7.99 4.02 -12.99
C ALA A 121 8.83 5.30 -13.09
N GLY A 122 9.68 5.44 -14.12
CA GLY A 122 10.53 6.61 -14.29
C GLY A 122 9.75 7.91 -14.53
N HIS A 123 8.73 7.87 -15.40
CA HIS A 123 7.96 9.06 -15.78
C HIS A 123 7.16 9.65 -14.60
N PHE A 124 6.50 8.80 -13.80
CA PHE A 124 5.65 9.27 -12.70
C PHE A 124 6.34 9.29 -11.34
N PHE A 125 7.55 8.72 -11.19
CA PHE A 125 8.23 8.59 -9.88
C PHE A 125 8.25 9.90 -9.09
N GLY A 126 8.78 10.98 -9.68
CA GLY A 126 8.91 12.27 -8.99
C GLY A 126 7.56 12.87 -8.58
N ARG A 127 6.53 12.73 -9.43
CA ARG A 127 5.17 13.20 -9.14
C ARG A 127 4.54 12.38 -7.99
N PHE A 128 4.70 11.06 -8.01
CA PHE A 128 4.15 10.18 -6.98
C PHE A 128 4.91 10.27 -5.65
N LEU A 129 6.20 10.57 -5.70
CA LEU A 129 7.00 10.86 -4.51
C LEU A 129 6.53 12.16 -3.85
N ARG A 130 6.29 13.22 -4.63
CA ARG A 130 5.69 14.46 -4.11
C ARG A 130 4.31 14.23 -3.50
N LEU A 131 3.46 13.44 -4.15
CA LEU A 131 2.15 13.06 -3.58
C LEU A 131 2.28 12.25 -2.29
N LEU A 132 3.28 11.36 -2.19
CA LEU A 132 3.57 10.61 -0.98
C LEU A 132 3.96 11.55 0.15
N VAL A 133 4.86 12.51 -0.09
CA VAL A 133 5.28 13.52 0.90
C VAL A 133 4.09 14.38 1.33
N ILE A 134 3.28 14.89 0.40
CA ILE A 134 2.06 15.65 0.71
C ILE A 134 1.12 14.83 1.60
N SER A 135 0.93 13.55 1.26
CA SER A 135 0.06 12.67 2.05
C SER A 135 0.65 12.35 3.42
N ALA A 136 1.96 12.18 3.54
CA ALA A 136 2.63 11.96 4.82
C ALA A 136 2.46 13.20 5.73
N VAL A 137 2.69 14.40 5.21
CA VAL A 137 2.46 15.66 5.94
C VAL A 137 0.99 15.79 6.33
N ALA A 138 0.05 15.54 5.41
CA ALA A 138 -1.38 15.60 5.71
C ALA A 138 -1.79 14.60 6.80
N ALA A 139 -1.26 13.37 6.78
CA ALA A 139 -1.53 12.37 7.81
C ALA A 139 -1.01 12.83 9.18
N VAL A 140 0.23 13.34 9.24
CA VAL A 140 0.79 13.89 10.49
C VAL A 140 -0.06 15.03 11.01
N VAL A 141 -0.41 16.01 10.17
CA VAL A 141 -1.24 17.15 10.56
C VAL A 141 -2.59 16.71 11.11
N LEU A 142 -3.28 15.79 10.42
CA LEU A 142 -4.59 15.30 10.85
C LEU A 142 -4.52 14.50 12.16
N VAL A 143 -3.52 13.64 12.32
CA VAL A 143 -3.34 12.85 13.56
C VAL A 143 -2.96 13.77 14.73
N VAL A 144 -2.06 14.73 14.53
CA VAL A 144 -1.68 15.71 15.56
C VAL A 144 -2.87 16.58 15.95
N ALA A 145 -3.66 17.06 14.98
CA ALA A 145 -4.88 17.83 15.26
C ALA A 145 -5.90 16.99 16.05
N ALA A 146 -6.13 15.74 15.65
CA ALA A 146 -7.02 14.83 16.38
C ALA A 146 -6.50 14.50 17.79
N ALA A 147 -5.18 14.35 17.95
CA ALA A 147 -4.55 14.16 19.25
C ALA A 147 -4.71 15.39 20.15
N ALA A 148 -4.54 16.60 19.61
CA ALA A 148 -4.75 17.84 20.35
C ALA A 148 -6.20 17.98 20.84
N ILE A 149 -7.18 17.63 20.00
CA ILE A 149 -8.61 17.67 20.35
C ILE A 149 -8.97 16.63 21.43
N THR A 150 -8.38 15.44 21.35
CA THR A 150 -8.72 14.31 22.27
C THR A 150 -7.95 14.35 23.58
N ARG A 151 -6.81 15.06 23.65
CA ARG A 151 -5.97 15.18 24.86
C ARG A 151 -6.70 15.73 26.10
N PRO A 152 -7.47 16.84 26.04
CA PRO A 152 -8.13 17.38 27.23
C PRO A 152 -9.22 16.47 27.80
N ILE A 153 -9.79 15.58 26.97
CA ILE A 153 -10.77 14.57 27.40
C ILE A 153 -10.05 13.36 28.01
N ALA A 154 -8.87 13.02 27.47
CA ALA A 154 -8.08 11.87 27.91
C ALA A 154 -7.57 11.99 29.35
N THR A 155 -7.10 13.18 29.73
CA THR A 155 -6.44 13.43 31.02
C THR A 155 -7.33 13.14 32.24
N PRO A 156 -8.57 13.68 32.35
CA PRO A 156 -9.44 13.36 33.47
C PRO A 156 -9.91 11.89 33.46
N LEU A 157 -10.07 11.28 32.29
CA LEU A 157 -10.45 9.87 32.16
C LEU A 157 -9.33 8.91 32.59
N SER A 158 -8.07 9.29 32.41
CA SER A 158 -6.93 8.47 32.88
C SER A 158 -6.69 8.58 34.39
N GLU A 159 -7.13 9.67 35.02
CA GLU A 159 -7.02 9.87 36.47
C GLU A 159 -8.25 9.32 37.23
N SER A 160 -9.35 9.09 36.53
CA SER A 160 -10.53 8.44 37.09
C SER A 160 -10.27 6.96 37.39
N SER A 161 -10.78 6.47 38.51
CA SER A 161 -10.74 5.04 38.90
C SER A 161 -11.56 4.12 37.97
N TRP A 162 -12.23 4.68 36.96
CA TRP A 162 -13.05 3.90 36.03
C TRP A 162 -12.22 3.34 34.85
N GLU A 163 -11.54 2.23 35.11
CA GLU A 163 -10.68 1.52 34.14
C GLU A 163 -11.37 1.20 32.80
N ARG A 164 -12.67 0.86 32.81
CA ARG A 164 -13.41 0.55 31.57
C ARG A 164 -13.56 1.76 30.65
N ALA A 165 -13.74 2.95 31.23
CA ALA A 165 -13.90 4.17 30.44
C ALA A 165 -12.58 4.59 29.79
N SER A 166 -11.45 4.44 30.48
CA SER A 166 -10.12 4.74 29.93
C SER A 166 -9.74 3.77 28.79
N ILE A 167 -10.02 2.47 28.94
CA ILE A 167 -9.81 1.46 27.90
C ILE A 167 -10.68 1.76 26.67
N ALA A 168 -11.99 1.98 26.86
CA ALA A 168 -12.90 2.27 25.76
C ALA A 168 -12.51 3.55 25.01
N PHE A 169 -12.10 4.59 25.73
CA PHE A 169 -11.63 5.84 25.12
C PHE A 169 -10.29 5.67 24.38
N GLY A 170 -9.36 4.89 24.94
CA GLY A 170 -8.10 4.54 24.28
C GLY A 170 -8.33 3.79 22.97
N PHE A 171 -9.23 2.80 22.97
CA PHE A 171 -9.64 2.08 21.77
C PHE A 171 -10.31 3.00 20.75
N GLY A 172 -11.21 3.88 21.20
CA GLY A 172 -11.84 4.89 20.34
C GLY A 172 -10.82 5.79 19.65
N ARG A 173 -9.81 6.29 20.37
CA ARG A 173 -8.71 7.08 19.79
C ARG A 173 -7.93 6.30 18.74
N PHE A 174 -7.61 5.03 19.02
CA PHE A 174 -6.92 4.17 18.07
C PHE A 174 -7.73 4.01 16.77
N VAL A 175 -9.04 3.75 16.87
CA VAL A 175 -9.93 3.63 15.72
C VAL A 175 -9.98 4.94 14.92
N VAL A 176 -10.10 6.09 15.59
CA VAL A 176 -10.12 7.41 14.93
C VAL A 176 -8.81 7.70 14.20
N TYR A 177 -7.65 7.49 14.84
CA TYR A 177 -6.36 7.74 14.20
C TYR A 177 -6.12 6.78 13.03
N GLY A 178 -6.47 5.51 13.20
CA GLY A 178 -6.44 4.52 12.12
C GLY A 178 -7.31 4.92 10.94
N ALA A 179 -8.53 5.41 11.19
CA ALA A 179 -9.44 5.88 10.15
C ALA A 179 -8.91 7.11 9.41
N LEU A 180 -8.28 8.06 10.11
CA LEU A 180 -7.65 9.24 9.49
C LEU A 180 -6.48 8.85 8.59
N VAL A 181 -5.62 7.95 9.04
CA VAL A 181 -4.50 7.44 8.23
C VAL A 181 -5.04 6.67 7.02
N ALA A 182 -6.03 5.81 7.20
CA ALA A 182 -6.67 5.06 6.12
C ALA A 182 -7.31 6.00 5.09
N PHE A 183 -7.97 7.07 5.54
CA PHE A 183 -8.51 8.12 4.67
C PHE A 183 -7.42 8.76 3.83
N VAL A 184 -6.32 9.23 4.44
CA VAL A 184 -5.22 9.86 3.71
C VAL A 184 -4.57 8.90 2.71
N MET A 185 -4.43 7.61 3.07
CA MET A 185 -3.92 6.59 2.16
C MET A 185 -4.88 6.36 0.97
N ALA A 186 -6.19 6.39 1.20
CA ALA A 186 -7.17 6.31 0.12
C ALA A 186 -7.10 7.53 -0.81
N VAL A 187 -6.93 8.74 -0.24
CA VAL A 187 -6.72 9.97 -1.02
C VAL A 187 -5.46 9.87 -1.88
N LEU A 188 -4.35 9.35 -1.33
CA LEU A 188 -3.11 9.14 -2.06
C LEU A 188 -3.29 8.21 -3.27
N GLU A 189 -3.99 7.09 -3.11
CA GLU A 189 -4.22 6.17 -4.23
C GLU A 189 -5.12 6.77 -5.31
N VAL A 190 -6.18 7.46 -4.92
CA VAL A 190 -7.06 8.18 -5.86
C VAL A 190 -6.29 9.30 -6.57
N ALA A 191 -5.43 10.04 -5.87
CA ALA A 191 -4.60 11.08 -6.47
C ALA A 191 -3.62 10.51 -7.51
N ARG A 192 -2.95 9.39 -7.19
CA ARG A 192 -2.06 8.70 -8.12
C ARG A 192 -2.80 8.21 -9.36
N ALA A 193 -3.97 7.59 -9.19
CA ALA A 193 -4.80 7.15 -10.31
C ALA A 193 -5.21 8.34 -11.20
N ARG A 194 -5.66 9.46 -10.60
CA ARG A 194 -6.00 10.68 -11.35
C ARG A 194 -4.83 11.24 -12.15
N VAL A 195 -3.64 11.32 -11.55
CA VAL A 195 -2.44 11.82 -12.22
C VAL A 195 -2.00 10.90 -13.35
N ALA A 196 -2.17 9.57 -13.20
CA ALA A 196 -1.86 8.61 -14.25
C ALA A 196 -2.87 8.65 -15.41
N THR A 197 -4.15 8.95 -15.14
CA THR A 197 -5.21 9.00 -16.17
C THR A 197 -5.36 10.37 -16.84
N ALA A 198 -4.89 11.45 -16.21
CA ALA A 198 -5.03 12.79 -16.75
C ALA A 198 -4.05 13.00 -17.91
N ALA A 199 -4.58 13.21 -19.12
CA ALA A 199 -3.79 13.50 -20.32
C ALA A 199 -3.07 14.87 -20.27
N THR A 200 -3.51 15.78 -19.39
CA THR A 200 -2.96 17.14 -19.25
C THR A 200 -2.20 17.30 -17.95
N GLU A 201 -1.03 17.94 -18.01
CA GLU A 201 -0.21 18.28 -16.85
C GLU A 201 -1.03 18.96 -15.76
N THR A 202 -1.31 18.25 -14.67
CA THR A 202 -1.83 18.90 -13.46
C THR A 202 -0.72 19.81 -12.93
N ARG A 203 -0.81 21.12 -13.20
CA ARG A 203 0.18 22.15 -12.81
C ARG A 203 0.41 22.28 -11.28
N GLY A 204 -0.22 21.45 -10.44
CA GLY A 204 0.06 21.38 -9.00
C GLY A 204 -0.36 20.06 -8.35
N MET A 205 0.60 19.37 -7.73
CA MET A 205 0.36 18.08 -7.03
C MET A 205 -0.56 18.25 -5.82
N LEU A 206 -0.49 19.39 -5.13
CA LEU A 206 -1.40 19.70 -4.02
C LEU A 206 -2.86 19.81 -4.50
N ARG A 207 -3.09 20.46 -5.65
CA ARG A 207 -4.44 20.54 -6.24
C ARG A 207 -4.94 19.17 -6.69
N ALA A 208 -4.05 18.32 -7.22
CA ALA A 208 -4.39 16.94 -7.56
C ALA A 208 -4.78 16.15 -6.29
N TRP A 209 -4.05 16.32 -5.20
CA TRP A 209 -4.34 15.70 -3.91
C TRP A 209 -5.67 16.19 -3.31
N LEU A 210 -5.91 17.50 -3.29
CA LEU A 210 -7.19 18.08 -2.81
C LEU A 210 -8.38 17.65 -3.68
N GLY A 211 -8.18 17.56 -5.00
CA GLY A 211 -9.18 17.02 -5.92
C GLY A 211 -9.50 15.56 -5.60
N ALA A 212 -8.50 14.75 -5.29
CA ALA A 212 -8.69 13.37 -4.85
C ALA A 212 -9.39 13.29 -3.49
N ALA A 213 -9.03 14.14 -2.53
CA ALA A 213 -9.70 14.22 -1.23
C ALA A 213 -11.19 14.52 -1.38
N ARG A 214 -11.54 15.47 -2.25
CA ARG A 214 -12.93 15.79 -2.58
C ARG A 214 -13.67 14.60 -3.20
N VAL A 215 -13.01 13.82 -4.08
CA VAL A 215 -13.61 12.61 -4.66
C VAL A 215 -13.88 11.55 -3.58
N VAL A 216 -12.91 11.32 -2.69
CA VAL A 216 -13.05 10.35 -1.59
C VAL A 216 -14.17 10.77 -0.65
N LEU A 217 -14.26 12.04 -0.27
CA LEU A 217 -15.33 12.54 0.60
C LEU A 217 -16.72 12.43 -0.06
N ARG A 218 -16.83 12.79 -1.34
CA ARG A 218 -18.11 12.70 -2.08
C ARG A 218 -18.57 11.26 -2.32
N HIS A 219 -17.65 10.31 -2.35
CA HIS A 219 -17.93 8.90 -2.65
C HIS A 219 -17.41 7.98 -1.55
N ILE A 220 -17.52 8.40 -0.29
CA ILE A 220 -16.92 7.69 0.85
C ILE A 220 -17.39 6.24 0.92
N GLY A 221 -18.68 5.97 0.68
CA GLY A 221 -19.23 4.62 0.69
C GLY A 221 -18.65 3.74 -0.42
N ALA A 222 -18.42 4.28 -1.63
CA ALA A 222 -17.83 3.52 -2.72
C ALA A 222 -16.34 3.24 -2.49
N VAL A 223 -15.59 4.23 -2.00
CA VAL A 223 -14.17 4.07 -1.66
C VAL A 223 -14.01 3.09 -0.49
N ALA A 224 -14.74 3.31 0.60
CA ALA A 224 -14.74 2.42 1.76
C ALA A 224 -15.17 1.01 1.37
N GLY A 225 -16.20 0.85 0.53
CA GLY A 225 -16.64 -0.46 0.05
C GLY A 225 -15.57 -1.22 -0.73
N ILE A 226 -14.82 -0.55 -1.63
CA ILE A 226 -13.70 -1.17 -2.36
C ILE A 226 -12.58 -1.58 -1.39
N TYR A 227 -12.21 -0.69 -0.46
CA TYR A 227 -11.12 -0.94 0.49
C TYR A 227 -11.47 -2.00 1.51
N LEU A 228 -12.72 -2.02 1.99
CA LEU A 228 -13.21 -3.02 2.94
C LEU A 228 -13.32 -4.38 2.25
N ALA A 229 -13.87 -4.46 1.04
CA ALA A 229 -13.96 -5.74 0.31
C ALA A 229 -12.58 -6.35 0.04
N LEU A 230 -11.63 -5.57 -0.48
CA LEU A 230 -10.27 -6.05 -0.75
C LEU A 230 -9.43 -6.22 0.52
N GLY A 231 -9.72 -5.43 1.56
CA GLY A 231 -9.09 -5.54 2.87
C GLY A 231 -9.50 -6.81 3.61
N VAL A 232 -10.79 -7.13 3.63
CA VAL A 232 -11.31 -8.41 4.17
C VAL A 232 -10.72 -9.59 3.41
N LEU A 233 -10.63 -9.50 2.07
CA LEU A 233 -9.96 -10.54 1.27
C LEU A 233 -8.49 -10.71 1.68
N LEU A 234 -7.75 -9.61 1.88
CA LEU A 234 -6.35 -9.68 2.33
C LEU A 234 -6.22 -10.29 3.73
N VAL A 235 -7.11 -9.93 4.67
CA VAL A 235 -7.14 -10.51 6.02
C VAL A 235 -7.46 -12.01 5.97
N ALA A 236 -8.41 -12.42 5.12
CA ALA A 236 -8.73 -13.84 4.93
C ALA A 236 -7.52 -14.63 4.38
N VAL A 237 -6.82 -14.08 3.39
CA VAL A 237 -5.59 -14.67 2.84
C VAL A 237 -4.49 -14.76 3.91
N LEU A 238 -4.34 -13.72 4.74
CA LEU A 238 -3.37 -13.71 5.84
C LEU A 238 -3.72 -14.75 6.92
N ALA A 239 -4.99 -14.86 7.32
CA ALA A 239 -5.44 -15.84 8.29
C ALA A 239 -5.20 -17.27 7.78
N LEU A 240 -5.52 -17.53 6.51
CA LEU A 240 -5.23 -18.82 5.87
C LEU A 240 -3.73 -19.13 5.86
N TYR A 241 -2.90 -18.14 5.48
CA TYR A 241 -1.45 -18.28 5.52
C TYR A 241 -0.95 -18.62 6.94
N ALA A 242 -1.40 -17.90 7.96
CA ALA A 242 -0.97 -18.14 9.35
C ALA A 242 -1.38 -19.52 9.86
N ALA A 243 -2.60 -19.97 9.55
CA ALA A 243 -3.08 -21.30 9.90
C ALA A 243 -2.25 -22.41 9.24
N LEU A 244 -1.97 -22.27 7.94
CA LEU A 244 -1.14 -23.23 7.19
C LEU A 244 0.31 -23.21 7.67
N ALA A 245 0.89 -22.03 7.91
CA ALA A 245 2.27 -21.90 8.37
C ALA A 245 2.48 -22.54 9.75
N GLY A 246 1.51 -22.41 10.66
CA GLY A 246 1.56 -23.05 11.97
C GLY A 246 1.46 -24.58 11.93
N ALA A 247 0.92 -25.14 10.84
CA ALA A 247 0.78 -26.59 10.68
C ALA A 247 2.00 -27.27 10.04
N ILE A 248 2.94 -26.51 9.45
CA ILE A 248 4.10 -27.06 8.74
C ILE A 248 5.25 -27.33 9.75
N PRO A 249 5.66 -28.61 9.96
CA PRO A 249 6.79 -28.91 10.83
C PRO A 249 8.11 -28.52 10.16
N THR A 250 8.81 -27.53 10.72
CA THR A 250 10.06 -26.98 10.15
C THR A 250 11.33 -27.75 10.55
N ARG A 251 11.21 -28.95 11.12
CA ARG A 251 12.35 -29.77 11.57
C ARG A 251 13.08 -30.51 10.45
N ALA A 252 12.40 -30.73 9.32
CA ALA A 252 12.95 -31.42 8.16
C ALA A 252 13.01 -30.47 6.96
N TRP A 253 13.96 -30.72 6.04
CA TRP A 253 14.11 -29.97 4.80
C TRP A 253 12.81 -29.83 4.00
N ALA A 254 12.00 -30.89 3.95
CA ALA A 254 10.70 -30.87 3.29
C ALA A 254 9.75 -29.81 3.88
N GLY A 255 9.72 -29.66 5.21
CA GLY A 255 8.92 -28.63 5.88
C GLY A 255 9.44 -27.21 5.63
N ILE A 256 10.76 -27.03 5.59
CA ILE A 256 11.38 -25.74 5.24
C ILE A 256 10.99 -25.34 3.81
N VAL A 257 11.12 -26.26 2.85
CA VAL A 257 10.72 -26.00 1.44
C VAL A 257 9.22 -25.70 1.34
N ALA A 258 8.38 -26.45 2.04
CA ALA A 258 6.94 -26.19 2.08
C ALA A 258 6.61 -24.79 2.65
N ALA A 259 7.27 -24.37 3.73
CA ALA A 259 7.11 -23.04 4.32
C ALA A 259 7.54 -21.94 3.33
N ILE A 260 8.66 -22.13 2.61
CA ILE A 260 9.10 -21.19 1.57
C ILE A 260 8.06 -21.07 0.46
N VAL A 261 7.55 -22.20 -0.07
CA VAL A 261 6.53 -22.19 -1.12
C VAL A 261 5.26 -21.49 -0.65
N LEU A 262 4.78 -21.81 0.56
CA LEU A 262 3.61 -21.15 1.16
C LEU A 262 3.81 -19.64 1.28
N GLN A 263 5.00 -19.20 1.70
CA GLN A 263 5.35 -17.78 1.77
C GLN A 263 5.35 -17.12 0.37
N GLN A 264 5.88 -17.79 -0.66
CA GLN A 264 5.83 -17.25 -2.03
C GLN A 264 4.39 -17.10 -2.54
N LEU A 265 3.53 -18.09 -2.29
CA LEU A 265 2.11 -18.03 -2.65
C LEU A 265 1.39 -16.86 -1.96
N PHE A 266 1.66 -16.65 -0.68
CA PHE A 266 1.11 -15.51 0.06
C PHE A 266 1.55 -14.16 -0.54
N VAL A 267 2.83 -14.01 -0.88
CA VAL A 267 3.36 -12.80 -1.51
C VAL A 267 2.71 -12.55 -2.88
N MET A 268 2.51 -13.61 -3.69
CA MET A 268 1.80 -13.51 -4.96
C MET A 268 0.34 -13.08 -4.77
N ALA A 269 -0.38 -13.66 -3.81
CA ALA A 269 -1.76 -13.28 -3.50
C ALA A 269 -1.86 -11.81 -3.07
N ARG A 270 -0.93 -11.34 -2.22
CA ARG A 270 -0.85 -9.93 -1.83
C ARG A 270 -0.60 -9.01 -3.02
N ALA A 271 0.28 -9.39 -3.95
CA ALA A 271 0.53 -8.63 -5.18
C ALA A 271 -0.71 -8.58 -6.09
N ALA A 272 -1.44 -9.69 -6.22
CA ALA A 272 -2.69 -9.76 -6.97
C ALA A 272 -3.77 -8.82 -6.41
N ILE A 273 -3.95 -8.81 -5.08
CA ILE A 273 -4.90 -7.90 -4.40
C ILE A 273 -4.50 -6.43 -4.62
N ARG A 274 -3.20 -6.12 -4.60
CA ARG A 274 -2.68 -4.77 -4.89
C ARG A 274 -3.04 -4.31 -6.31
N ILE A 275 -2.89 -5.19 -7.30
CA ILE A 275 -3.27 -4.89 -8.70
C ILE A 275 -4.79 -4.71 -8.82
N ALA A 276 -5.58 -5.58 -8.19
CA ALA A 276 -7.03 -5.47 -8.18
C ALA A 276 -7.49 -4.14 -7.56
N ARG A 277 -6.85 -3.70 -6.47
CA ARG A 277 -7.11 -2.39 -5.85
C ARG A 277 -6.79 -1.25 -6.80
N ALA A 278 -5.61 -1.28 -7.44
CA ALA A 278 -5.23 -0.25 -8.41
C ALA A 278 -6.23 -0.15 -9.58
N GLY A 279 -6.65 -1.28 -10.15
CA GLY A 279 -7.66 -1.33 -11.22
C GLY A 279 -9.03 -0.81 -10.78
N ALA A 280 -9.46 -1.16 -9.57
CA ALA A 280 -10.71 -0.64 -9.00
C ALA A 280 -10.66 0.88 -8.80
N THR A 281 -9.53 1.43 -8.35
CA THR A 281 -9.34 2.87 -8.16
C THR A 281 -9.30 3.62 -9.49
N VAL A 282 -8.64 3.09 -10.52
CA VAL A 282 -8.66 3.65 -11.88
C VAL A 282 -10.09 3.70 -12.41
N SER A 283 -10.86 2.61 -12.24
CA SER A 283 -12.28 2.57 -12.63
C SER A 283 -13.13 3.58 -11.87
N LEU A 284 -12.88 3.77 -10.56
CA LEU A 284 -13.56 4.77 -9.76
C LEU A 284 -13.30 6.18 -10.32
N VAL A 285 -12.03 6.50 -10.58
CA VAL A 285 -11.63 7.80 -11.15
C VAL A 285 -12.31 8.03 -12.49
N ALA A 286 -12.30 7.05 -13.40
CA ALA A 286 -12.95 7.15 -14.71
C ALA A 286 -14.46 7.44 -14.58
N LEU A 287 -15.17 6.73 -13.70
CA LEU A 287 -16.60 6.93 -13.49
C LEU A 287 -16.93 8.31 -12.88
N THR A 288 -16.04 8.83 -12.02
CA THR A 288 -16.22 10.18 -11.45
C THR A 288 -15.85 11.30 -12.41
N GLY A 289 -14.91 11.06 -13.34
CA GLY A 289 -14.52 11.99 -14.40
C GLY A 289 -15.61 12.13 -15.46
N ALA A 290 -16.12 11.01 -15.98
CA ALA A 290 -17.19 11.00 -16.98
C ALA A 290 -18.49 11.69 -16.49
N ARG A 291 -18.74 11.70 -15.18
CA ARG A 291 -19.90 12.38 -14.58
C ARG A 291 -19.70 13.88 -14.42
N ALA A 292 -18.46 14.37 -14.42
CA ALA A 292 -18.14 15.79 -14.39
C ALA A 292 -18.20 16.42 -15.79
N GLU A 293 -17.93 15.64 -16.83
CA GLU A 293 -18.10 16.00 -18.24
C GLU A 293 -19.50 15.65 -18.77
N GLY A 294 -20.55 15.85 -17.95
CA GLY A 294 -21.94 15.67 -18.37
C GLY A 294 -22.20 16.32 -19.74
N PRO A 295 -23.11 15.74 -20.57
CA PRO A 295 -23.14 15.93 -22.01
C PRO A 295 -22.96 17.39 -22.32
N ALA A 296 -21.82 17.75 -22.91
CA ALA A 296 -21.64 19.07 -23.45
C ALA A 296 -22.90 19.35 -24.25
N THR A 297 -23.66 20.36 -23.84
CA THR A 297 -24.69 20.96 -24.68
C THR A 297 -23.96 21.23 -25.98
N VAL A 298 -24.20 20.37 -26.98
CA VAL A 298 -23.73 20.60 -28.33
C VAL A 298 -24.46 21.88 -28.70
N GLU A 299 -23.75 23.00 -28.59
CA GLU A 299 -24.24 24.28 -29.05
C GLU A 299 -24.59 24.03 -30.53
N PRO A 300 -25.86 24.17 -30.92
CA PRO A 300 -26.26 23.85 -32.29
C PRO A 300 -25.40 24.71 -33.21
N VAL A 301 -24.58 24.04 -34.01
CA VAL A 301 -23.78 24.69 -35.06
C VAL A 301 -24.78 25.55 -35.85
N PRO A 302 -24.59 26.88 -35.94
CA PRO A 302 -25.47 27.72 -36.74
C PRO A 302 -25.47 27.16 -38.15
N SER A 303 -26.61 26.65 -38.60
CA SER A 303 -26.80 26.23 -39.98
C SER A 303 -26.49 27.43 -40.86
N ALA A 304 -25.43 27.32 -41.66
CA ALA A 304 -25.06 28.36 -42.62
C ALA A 304 -26.29 28.70 -43.49
N PRO A 305 -26.57 29.98 -43.76
CA PRO A 305 -27.67 30.37 -44.62
C PRO A 305 -27.47 29.74 -46.00
N SER A 306 -28.53 29.06 -46.48
CA SER A 306 -28.61 28.51 -47.83
C SER A 306 -28.27 29.62 -48.83
N PRO A 307 -27.38 29.39 -49.82
CA PRO A 307 -27.15 30.37 -50.86
C PRO A 307 -28.47 30.60 -51.60
N ALA A 308 -28.91 31.85 -51.60
CA ALA A 308 -30.06 32.29 -52.37
C ALA A 308 -29.80 31.97 -53.85
N ASN A 309 -30.72 31.24 -54.47
CA ASN A 309 -30.74 31.07 -55.91
C ASN A 309 -30.87 32.45 -56.55
N VAL A 310 -29.80 32.90 -57.20
CA VAL A 310 -29.82 33.98 -58.17
C VAL A 310 -30.17 33.34 -59.51
N THR A 311 -31.44 33.38 -59.88
CA THR A 311 -31.96 33.39 -61.26
C THR A 311 -33.39 33.88 -61.24
#